data_AF-A0A2E7VW37-F1
#
_entry.id   AF-A0A2E7VW37-F1
#
_cell.length_a   1.000
_cell.length_b   1.000
_cell.length_c   1.000
_cell.angle_alpha   90.00
_cell.angle_beta   90.00
_cell.angle_gamma   90.00
#
_symmetry.space_group_name_H-M   'P 1'
#
loop_
_entity.id
_entity.type
_entity.pdbx_description
1 polymer ?
#
loop_
_entity_poly.entity_id
_entity_poly.type
_entity_poly.pdbx_seq_one_letter_code
_entity_poly.pdbx_strand_id
1 'polypeptide(L)'
;KEGKTQPAINSLIALLDYDIDITTQSKIYLTIAEIYFEQKINDKSMDYLELAARTIRERSEKGQIYFRIAELSFDQKDYDRSINAYEQTIKNSQIKKRVQLSHLKIVQIFRLQNKFDLAISTIKNMLIDENYQSIYASLELELAKLYQIQGKTELSNTRLENIIKDYPRTQESAESSYLLGENALIIDRDYENSLKYFSMVRSEFKSSLFIKSAQVRIKEINAYLKLIKEYDSWTNTIIANDTLQNNISDDKIVKMLYGIAELEALHFSNYDSALIYLDKLLDMDTGSRLLPKALYMKSVIFDNSKQQNLSKKIKQRIINDFPQSDYAYAIIQSDSSFSTNLETSNDFLIKAEEKWNNDQILALDIYKTIVKNDTISESGLNAAYFLAYNYDYKFIRPDSAKKFYQWIIKYHSASDQAKPSIKRLTAITKVLNTNERN
;
A
#
# COMPACT_ATOMS: atom_id res chain seq x y z
N LYS A 1 1.12 27.63 -30.35
CA LYS A 1 -0.24 27.31 -30.88
C LYS A 1 -0.19 26.42 -32.14
N GLU A 2 0.78 26.56 -33.05
CA GLU A 2 0.94 25.68 -34.22
C GLU A 2 1.68 24.35 -33.96
N GLY A 3 1.85 23.94 -32.70
CA GLY A 3 2.58 22.70 -32.34
C GLY A 3 4.11 22.72 -32.53
N LYS A 4 4.69 23.80 -33.06
CA LYS A 4 6.15 23.97 -33.25
C LYS A 4 6.80 24.71 -32.08
N THR A 5 7.01 24.03 -30.96
CA THR A 5 7.51 24.64 -29.71
C THR A 5 8.98 25.07 -29.78
N GLN A 6 9.88 24.24 -30.31
CA GLN A 6 11.30 24.57 -30.38
C GLN A 6 11.63 25.74 -31.33
N PRO A 7 11.05 25.83 -32.55
CA PRO A 7 11.22 27.02 -33.39
C PRO A 7 10.72 28.30 -32.72
N ALA A 8 9.60 28.23 -31.99
CA ALA A 8 9.09 29.38 -31.25
C ALA A 8 10.06 29.85 -30.16
N ILE A 9 10.65 28.92 -29.39
CA ILE A 9 11.69 29.23 -28.41
C ILE A 9 12.91 29.88 -29.09
N ASN A 10 13.38 29.31 -30.20
CA ASN A 10 14.54 29.85 -30.92
C ASN A 10 14.28 31.29 -31.41
N SER A 11 13.09 31.55 -31.96
CA SER A 11 12.70 32.90 -32.38
C SER A 11 12.62 33.87 -31.20
N LEU A 12 12.08 33.42 -30.05
CA LEU A 12 12.02 34.23 -28.83
C LEU A 12 13.41 34.55 -28.28
N ILE A 13 14.33 33.58 -28.31
CA ILE A 13 15.73 33.79 -27.90
C ILE A 13 16.41 34.79 -28.84
N ALA A 14 16.23 34.68 -30.16
CA ALA A 14 16.80 35.60 -31.13
C ALA A 14 16.31 37.06 -30.95
N LEU A 15 15.10 37.27 -30.40
CA LEU A 15 14.61 38.61 -30.05
C LEU A 15 15.41 39.26 -28.92
N LEU A 16 16.09 38.47 -28.08
CA LEU A 16 16.94 38.98 -26.98
C LEU A 16 18.27 39.58 -27.48
N ASP A 17 18.66 39.30 -28.72
CA ASP A 17 19.89 39.84 -29.32
C ASP A 17 19.71 41.28 -29.83
N TYR A 18 18.47 41.79 -29.87
CA TYR A 18 18.14 43.15 -30.24
C TYR A 18 18.12 44.08 -29.02
N ASP A 19 18.28 45.39 -29.25
CA ASP A 19 18.12 46.41 -28.21
C ASP A 19 16.63 46.54 -27.83
N ILE A 20 16.23 45.79 -26.80
CA ILE A 20 14.86 45.74 -26.27
C ILE A 20 14.83 46.20 -24.82
N ASP A 21 13.71 46.77 -24.40
CA ASP A 21 13.55 47.21 -23.01
C ASP A 21 13.43 46.01 -22.04
N ILE A 22 13.76 46.25 -20.77
CA ILE A 22 13.76 45.24 -19.71
C ILE A 22 12.37 44.58 -19.56
N THR A 23 11.30 45.32 -19.83
CA THR A 23 9.92 44.82 -19.78
C THR A 23 9.63 43.81 -20.88
N THR A 24 10.13 44.04 -22.09
CA THR A 24 10.00 43.11 -23.20
C THR A 24 10.89 41.89 -22.97
N GLN A 25 12.10 42.10 -22.46
CA GLN A 25 13.00 41.02 -22.09
C GLN A 25 12.38 40.06 -21.07
N SER A 26 11.77 40.57 -19.99
CA SER A 26 11.12 39.74 -18.98
C SER A 26 9.93 38.96 -19.54
N LYS A 27 9.12 39.57 -20.41
CA LYS A 27 8.00 38.90 -21.11
C LYS A 27 8.48 37.77 -22.01
N ILE A 28 9.59 37.94 -22.71
CA ILE A 28 10.20 36.89 -23.53
C ILE A 28 10.60 35.71 -22.63
N TYR A 29 11.29 35.96 -21.52
CA TYR A 29 11.67 34.90 -20.58
C TYR A 29 10.46 34.17 -19.99
N LEU A 30 9.41 34.89 -19.57
CA LEU A 30 8.16 34.29 -19.09
C LEU A 30 7.51 33.41 -20.16
N THR A 31 7.47 33.87 -21.40
CA THR A 31 6.89 33.12 -22.53
C THR A 31 7.67 31.83 -22.80
N ILE A 32 9.01 31.89 -22.79
CA ILE A 32 9.86 30.71 -22.95
C ILE A 32 9.63 29.71 -21.79
N ALA A 33 9.55 30.22 -20.56
CA ALA A 33 9.29 29.41 -19.38
C ALA A 33 7.94 28.68 -19.44
N GLU A 34 6.89 29.35 -19.93
CA GLU A 34 5.58 28.77 -20.15
C GLU A 34 5.62 27.65 -21.20
N ILE A 35 6.31 27.88 -22.33
CA ILE A 35 6.48 26.86 -23.37
C ILE A 35 7.22 25.62 -22.82
N TYR A 36 8.22 25.79 -21.96
CA TYR A 36 8.91 24.66 -21.32
C TYR A 36 8.04 23.96 -20.28
N PHE A 37 7.25 24.71 -19.51
CA PHE A 37 6.32 24.16 -18.53
C PHE A 37 5.24 23.30 -19.20
N GLU A 38 4.66 23.77 -20.31
CA GLU A 38 3.69 23.00 -21.10
C GLU A 38 4.28 21.70 -21.67
N GLN A 39 5.57 21.71 -21.99
CA GLN A 39 6.32 20.52 -22.42
C GLN A 39 6.76 19.62 -21.27
N LYS A 40 6.43 19.97 -20.01
CA LYS A 40 6.85 19.27 -18.79
C LYS A 40 8.38 19.24 -18.59
N ILE A 41 9.10 20.19 -19.19
CA ILE A 41 10.54 20.38 -19.00
C ILE A 41 10.75 21.42 -17.90
N ASN A 42 10.45 21.02 -16.67
CA ASN A 42 10.34 21.95 -15.53
C ASN A 42 11.67 22.64 -15.18
N ASP A 43 12.81 21.96 -15.29
CA ASP A 43 14.13 22.57 -15.00
C ASP A 43 14.38 23.80 -15.87
N LYS A 44 14.23 23.63 -17.19
CA LYS A 44 14.38 24.75 -18.14
C LYS A 44 13.32 25.82 -17.90
N SER A 45 12.09 25.43 -17.61
CA SER A 45 11.04 26.40 -17.26
C SER A 45 11.47 27.27 -16.08
N MET A 46 11.97 26.68 -14.99
CA MET A 46 12.43 27.41 -13.82
C MET A 46 13.66 28.28 -14.10
N ASP A 47 14.60 27.83 -14.92
CA ASP A 47 15.76 28.65 -15.32
C ASP A 47 15.32 29.95 -16.00
N TYR A 48 14.37 29.86 -16.93
CA TYR A 48 13.81 31.04 -17.61
C TYR A 48 12.92 31.89 -16.67
N LEU A 49 12.19 31.28 -15.72
CA LEU A 49 11.48 32.03 -14.68
C LEU A 49 12.45 32.82 -13.80
N GLU A 50 13.62 32.28 -13.46
CA GLU A 50 14.63 33.02 -12.70
C GLU A 50 15.20 34.19 -13.48
N LEU A 51 15.46 34.03 -14.78
CA LEU A 51 15.87 35.12 -15.65
C LEU A 51 14.81 36.23 -15.71
N ALA A 52 13.53 35.86 -15.81
CA ALA A 52 12.42 36.81 -15.72
C ALA A 52 12.38 37.52 -14.36
N ALA A 53 12.49 36.77 -13.27
CA ALA A 53 12.44 37.33 -11.91
C ALA A 53 13.60 38.29 -11.61
N ARG A 54 14.78 38.09 -12.22
CA ARG A 54 15.93 39.01 -12.06
C ARG A 54 15.71 40.35 -12.77
N THR A 55 14.99 40.35 -13.89
CA THR A 55 14.78 41.53 -14.74
C THR A 55 13.57 42.37 -14.32
N ILE A 56 12.52 41.76 -13.78
CA ILE A 56 11.30 42.45 -13.35
C ILE A 56 11.57 43.43 -12.21
N ARG A 57 11.00 44.64 -12.28
CA ARG A 57 11.18 45.67 -11.23
C ARG A 57 10.08 45.60 -10.16
N GLU A 58 8.87 45.23 -10.55
CA GLU A 58 7.73 45.17 -9.64
C GLU A 58 7.90 44.05 -8.61
N ARG A 59 7.88 44.40 -7.31
CA ARG A 59 8.07 43.43 -6.23
C ARG A 59 6.97 42.35 -6.18
N SER A 60 5.72 42.74 -6.43
CA SER A 60 4.57 41.81 -6.39
C SER A 60 4.71 40.71 -7.45
N GLU A 61 5.03 41.10 -8.68
CA GLU A 61 5.27 40.18 -9.80
C GLU A 61 6.49 39.29 -9.55
N LYS A 62 7.60 39.86 -9.07
CA LYS A 62 8.77 39.10 -8.59
C LYS A 62 8.39 38.03 -7.57
N GLY A 63 7.65 38.40 -6.54
CA GLY A 63 7.20 37.48 -5.50
C GLY A 63 6.30 36.36 -6.03
N GLN A 64 5.51 36.62 -7.09
CA GLN A 64 4.69 35.59 -7.72
C GLN A 64 5.53 34.59 -8.53
N ILE A 65 6.51 35.09 -9.27
CA ILE A 65 7.40 34.24 -10.07
C ILE A 65 8.25 33.35 -9.17
N TYR A 66 8.84 33.92 -8.12
CA TYR A 66 9.59 33.14 -7.15
C TYR A 66 8.73 32.10 -6.44
N PHE A 67 7.47 32.41 -6.13
CA PHE A 67 6.57 31.43 -5.55
C PHE A 67 6.31 30.26 -6.51
N ARG A 68 6.15 30.55 -7.81
CA ARG A 68 6.01 29.50 -8.84
C ARG A 68 7.27 28.65 -8.96
N ILE A 69 8.47 29.26 -8.96
CA ILE A 69 9.74 28.52 -8.97
C ILE A 69 9.82 27.61 -7.74
N ALA A 70 9.43 28.11 -6.57
CA ALA A 70 9.51 27.37 -5.32
C ALA A 70 8.60 26.13 -5.30
N GLU A 71 7.35 26.25 -5.75
CA GLU A 71 6.42 25.11 -5.86
C GLU A 71 6.90 24.07 -6.89
N LEU A 72 7.37 24.51 -8.07
CA LEU A 72 7.92 23.59 -9.08
C LEU A 72 9.17 22.85 -8.58
N SER A 73 10.07 23.57 -7.90
CA SER A 73 11.28 22.99 -7.32
C SER A 73 10.93 21.99 -6.21
N PHE A 74 9.92 22.31 -5.38
CA PHE A 74 9.42 21.41 -4.34
C PHE A 74 8.89 20.11 -4.93
N ASP A 75 8.08 20.18 -5.99
CA ASP A 75 7.51 19.02 -6.67
C ASP A 75 8.59 18.13 -7.31
N GLN A 76 9.68 18.73 -7.79
CA GLN A 76 10.85 18.01 -8.31
C GLN A 76 11.82 17.53 -7.24
N LYS A 77 11.55 17.83 -5.95
CA LYS A 77 12.41 17.53 -4.80
C LYS A 77 13.76 18.24 -4.84
N ASP A 78 13.90 19.29 -5.64
CA ASP A 78 15.03 20.24 -5.56
C ASP A 78 14.78 21.20 -4.40
N TYR A 79 15.02 20.68 -3.19
CA TYR A 79 14.70 21.37 -1.95
C TYR A 79 15.53 22.64 -1.74
N ASP A 80 16.77 22.67 -2.20
CA ASP A 80 17.63 23.85 -2.02
C ASP A 80 17.19 24.99 -2.95
N ARG A 81 16.86 24.69 -4.22
CA ARG A 81 16.24 25.68 -5.12
C ARG A 81 14.89 26.16 -4.60
N SER A 82 14.09 25.24 -4.07
CA SER A 82 12.79 25.54 -3.49
C SER A 82 12.87 26.50 -2.29
N ILE A 83 13.76 26.23 -1.32
CA ILE A 83 13.99 27.10 -0.15
C ILE A 83 14.42 28.50 -0.63
N ASN A 84 15.43 28.58 -1.50
CA ASN A 84 15.92 29.85 -2.02
C ASN A 84 14.79 30.67 -2.68
N ALA A 85 13.94 30.02 -3.47
CA ALA A 85 12.82 30.68 -4.13
C ALA A 85 11.70 31.09 -3.15
N TYR A 86 11.40 30.30 -2.11
CA TYR A 86 10.48 30.73 -1.05
C TYR A 86 11.02 31.91 -0.25
N GLU A 87 12.32 31.96 0.05
CA GLU A 87 12.94 33.12 0.68
C GLU A 87 12.83 34.38 -0.19
N GLN A 88 13.03 34.25 -1.51
CA GLN A 88 12.79 35.37 -2.42
C GLN A 88 11.32 35.76 -2.49
N THR A 89 10.40 34.81 -2.37
CA THR A 89 8.97 35.09 -2.26
C THR A 89 8.67 35.92 -1.01
N ILE A 90 9.20 35.53 0.14
CA ILE A 90 9.03 36.24 1.42
C ILE A 90 9.56 37.67 1.33
N LYS A 91 10.73 37.88 0.70
CA LYS A 91 11.36 39.20 0.54
C LYS A 91 10.58 40.16 -0.38
N ASN A 92 9.87 39.62 -1.37
CA ASN A 92 9.27 40.43 -2.45
C ASN A 92 7.73 40.47 -2.41
N SER A 93 7.06 39.49 -1.81
CA SER A 93 5.60 39.41 -1.78
C SER A 93 5.00 40.35 -0.74
N GLN A 94 3.99 41.11 -1.14
CA GLN A 94 3.14 41.89 -0.23
C GLN A 94 1.89 41.12 0.22
N ILE A 95 1.67 39.92 -0.34
CA ILE A 95 0.51 39.08 -0.01
C ILE A 95 0.83 38.25 1.24
N LYS A 96 0.25 38.62 2.38
CA LYS A 96 0.43 37.95 3.69
C LYS A 96 0.29 36.43 3.60
N LYS A 97 -0.78 35.94 2.96
CA LYS A 97 -1.04 34.49 2.79
C LYS A 97 0.08 33.78 2.03
N ARG A 98 0.68 34.42 1.02
CA ARG A 98 1.79 33.85 0.25
C ARG A 98 3.08 33.78 1.08
N VAL A 99 3.34 34.81 1.89
CA VAL A 99 4.48 34.84 2.83
C VAL A 99 4.35 33.73 3.87
N GLN A 100 3.20 33.62 4.53
CA GLN A 100 2.92 32.56 5.51
C GLN A 100 3.08 31.16 4.92
N LEU A 101 2.50 30.92 3.73
CA LEU A 101 2.61 29.64 3.05
C LEU A 101 4.08 29.32 2.69
N SER A 102 4.85 30.31 2.25
CA SER A 102 6.27 30.14 1.94
C SER A 102 7.08 29.72 3.19
N HIS A 103 6.83 30.35 4.34
CA HIS A 103 7.46 29.94 5.59
C HIS A 103 7.06 28.52 6.02
N LEU A 104 5.77 28.18 5.94
CA LEU A 104 5.29 26.83 6.24
C LEU A 104 5.97 25.77 5.34
N LYS A 105 6.09 26.06 4.04
CA LYS A 105 6.77 25.19 3.08
C LYS A 105 8.25 25.02 3.39
N ILE A 106 8.96 26.08 3.76
CA ILE A 106 10.38 25.99 4.18
C ILE A 106 10.53 25.04 5.38
N VAL A 107 9.67 25.16 6.38
CA VAL A 107 9.68 24.26 7.54
C VAL A 107 9.41 22.80 7.14
N GLN A 108 8.44 22.57 6.26
CA GLN A 108 8.17 21.23 5.73
C GLN A 108 9.38 20.66 4.98
N ILE A 109 10.10 21.48 4.22
CA ILE A 109 11.34 21.09 3.55
C ILE A 109 12.43 20.76 4.58
N PHE A 110 12.59 21.56 5.64
CA PHE A 110 13.54 21.25 6.71
C PHE A 110 13.24 19.89 7.35
N ARG A 111 11.97 19.55 7.57
CA ARG A 111 11.57 18.21 8.02
C ARG A 111 11.99 17.12 7.02
N LEU A 112 11.74 17.32 5.72
CA LEU A 112 12.11 16.37 4.67
C LEU A 112 13.64 16.20 4.51
N GLN A 113 14.42 17.24 4.82
CA GLN A 113 15.88 17.21 4.84
C GLN A 113 16.47 16.72 6.18
N ASN A 114 15.64 16.22 7.11
CA ASN A 114 16.02 15.82 8.47
C ASN A 114 16.64 16.94 9.33
N LYS A 115 16.43 18.21 8.98
CA LYS A 115 16.87 19.40 9.74
C LYS A 115 15.86 19.73 10.85
N PHE A 116 15.60 18.78 11.74
CA PHE A 116 14.49 18.84 12.71
C PHE A 116 14.59 20.02 13.68
N ASP A 117 15.76 20.31 14.23
CA ASP A 117 15.92 21.42 15.20
C ASP A 117 15.68 22.79 14.56
N LEU A 118 16.10 22.95 13.30
CA LEU A 118 15.84 24.15 12.52
C LEU A 118 14.35 24.30 12.22
N ALA A 119 13.66 23.20 11.86
CA ALA A 119 12.22 23.20 11.65
C ALA A 119 11.47 23.59 12.93
N ILE A 120 11.79 22.95 14.07
CA ILE A 120 11.14 23.19 15.37
C ILE A 120 11.33 24.64 15.82
N SER A 121 12.56 25.17 15.77
CA SER A 121 12.84 26.54 16.19
C SER A 121 12.12 27.57 15.30
N THR A 122 12.10 27.33 13.98
CA THR A 122 11.39 28.20 13.03
C THR A 122 9.88 28.19 13.28
N ILE A 123 9.28 27.01 13.53
CA ILE A 123 7.85 26.92 13.90
C ILE A 123 7.57 27.67 15.19
N LYS A 124 8.36 27.45 16.25
CA LYS A 124 8.13 28.07 17.57
C LYS A 124 8.16 29.60 17.48
N ASN A 125 9.08 30.16 16.69
CA ASN A 125 9.13 31.60 16.46
C ASN A 125 7.85 32.10 15.76
N MET A 126 7.35 31.37 14.76
CA MET A 126 6.10 31.74 14.08
C MET A 126 4.85 31.60 14.95
N LEU A 127 4.82 30.64 15.88
CA LEU A 127 3.69 30.45 16.81
C LEU A 127 3.56 31.57 17.85
N ILE A 128 4.61 32.37 18.07
CA ILE A 128 4.60 33.54 18.97
C ILE A 128 4.21 34.81 18.20
N ASP A 129 4.34 34.82 16.88
CA ASP A 129 4.04 35.97 16.03
C ASP A 129 2.60 35.90 15.50
N GLU A 130 1.75 36.83 15.97
CA GLU A 130 0.34 36.97 15.57
C GLU A 130 0.15 37.12 14.06
N ASN A 131 1.19 37.53 13.32
CA ASN A 131 1.15 37.54 11.87
C ASN A 131 0.93 36.16 11.27
N TYR A 132 1.18 35.06 11.98
CA TYR A 132 0.98 33.70 11.49
C TYR A 132 -0.28 33.03 12.04
N GLN A 133 -1.13 33.74 12.78
CA GLN A 133 -2.31 33.17 13.43
C GLN A 133 -3.21 32.35 12.49
N SER A 134 -3.36 32.79 11.23
CA SER A 134 -4.16 32.09 10.22
C SER A 134 -3.58 30.75 9.75
N ILE A 135 -2.34 30.42 10.12
CA ILE A 135 -1.68 29.14 9.83
C ILE A 135 -1.24 28.40 11.10
N TYR A 136 -1.65 28.83 12.30
CA TYR A 136 -1.26 28.18 13.55
C TYR A 136 -1.62 26.70 13.58
N ALA A 137 -2.81 26.32 13.08
CA ALA A 137 -3.21 24.91 12.97
C ALA A 137 -2.18 24.09 12.16
N SER A 138 -1.73 24.63 11.02
CA SER A 138 -0.76 23.95 10.14
C SER A 138 0.62 23.87 10.77
N LEU A 139 1.03 24.91 11.50
CA LEU A 139 2.30 24.95 12.24
C LEU A 139 2.32 23.97 13.41
N GLU A 140 1.24 23.93 14.19
CA GLU A 140 1.05 22.98 15.29
C GLU A 140 1.10 21.54 14.79
N LEU A 141 0.45 21.26 13.66
CA LEU A 141 0.47 19.94 13.03
C LEU A 141 1.88 19.52 12.59
N GLU A 142 2.62 20.42 11.94
CA GLU A 142 4.02 20.12 11.57
C GLU A 142 4.91 19.92 12.79
N LEU A 143 4.68 20.66 13.88
CA LEU A 143 5.42 20.47 15.12
C LEU A 143 5.09 19.14 15.80
N ALA A 144 3.83 18.71 15.79
CA ALA A 144 3.44 17.39 16.27
C ALA A 144 4.15 16.27 15.48
N LYS A 145 4.16 16.35 14.14
CA LYS A 145 4.88 15.39 13.27
C LYS A 145 6.38 15.35 13.59
N LEU A 146 7.01 16.49 13.85
CA LEU A 146 8.41 16.57 14.25
C LEU A 146 8.66 15.89 15.60
N TYR A 147 7.77 16.06 16.57
CA TYR A 147 7.87 15.36 17.86
C TYR A 147 7.67 13.86 17.73
N GLN A 148 6.75 13.41 16.86
CA GLN A 148 6.59 11.98 16.56
C GLN A 148 7.89 11.38 15.98
N ILE A 149 8.54 12.06 15.02
CA ILE A 149 9.83 11.63 14.46
C ILE A 149 10.92 11.56 15.54
N GLN A 150 10.91 12.47 16.51
CA GLN A 150 11.85 12.48 17.64
C GLN A 150 11.50 11.47 18.75
N GLY A 151 10.45 10.65 18.59
CA GLY A 151 9.98 9.70 19.61
C GLY A 151 9.31 10.36 20.82
N LYS A 152 8.99 11.65 20.74
CA LYS A 152 8.31 12.42 21.79
C LYS A 152 6.79 12.29 21.65
N THR A 153 6.30 11.05 21.74
CA THR A 153 4.91 10.69 21.42
C THR A 153 3.89 11.46 22.26
N GLU A 154 4.11 11.61 23.57
CA GLU A 154 3.20 12.36 24.45
C GLU A 154 3.04 13.82 24.00
N LEU A 155 4.17 14.51 23.76
CA LEU A 155 4.15 15.90 23.29
C LEU A 155 3.49 16.04 21.91
N SER A 156 3.67 15.05 21.04
CA SER A 156 2.97 14.98 19.76
C SER A 156 1.47 14.84 19.98
N ASN A 157 1.03 13.86 20.76
CA ASN A 157 -0.38 13.56 21.00
C ASN A 157 -1.11 14.76 21.62
N THR A 158 -0.52 15.41 22.63
CA THR A 158 -1.11 16.61 23.23
C THR A 158 -1.33 17.72 22.20
N ARG A 159 -0.39 17.92 21.26
CA ARG A 159 -0.57 18.91 20.19
C ARG A 159 -1.66 18.52 19.22
N LEU A 160 -1.71 17.25 18.80
CA LEU A 160 -2.75 16.75 17.91
C LEU A 160 -4.15 16.90 18.53
N GLU A 161 -4.29 16.59 19.83
CA GLU A 161 -5.53 16.77 20.57
C GLU A 161 -5.95 18.24 20.66
N ASN A 162 -5.00 19.13 20.93
CA ASN A 162 -5.26 20.57 20.94
C ASN A 162 -5.69 21.06 19.55
N ILE A 163 -5.12 20.53 18.46
CA ILE A 163 -5.54 20.92 17.10
C ILE A 163 -7.01 20.57 16.85
N ILE A 164 -7.43 19.38 17.26
CA ILE A 164 -8.84 18.95 17.11
C ILE A 164 -9.77 19.84 17.92
N LYS A 165 -9.36 20.23 19.13
CA LYS A 165 -10.15 21.06 20.03
C LYS A 165 -10.24 22.52 19.59
N ASP A 166 -9.09 23.11 19.23
CA ASP A 166 -8.95 24.54 19.03
C ASP A 166 -9.20 24.95 17.56
N TYR A 167 -8.97 24.02 16.62
CA TYR A 167 -9.19 24.23 15.18
C TYR A 167 -10.15 23.19 14.57
N PRO A 168 -11.36 23.00 15.13
CA PRO A 168 -12.29 22.00 14.63
C PRO A 168 -12.72 22.29 13.19
N ARG A 169 -13.10 21.25 12.46
CA ARG A 169 -13.56 21.32 11.06
C ARG A 169 -12.51 21.81 10.04
N THR A 170 -11.22 21.60 10.34
CA THR A 170 -10.10 21.94 9.46
C THR A 170 -9.44 20.70 8.87
N GLN A 171 -8.68 20.88 7.79
CA GLN A 171 -7.86 19.80 7.23
C GLN A 171 -6.87 19.28 8.29
N GLU A 172 -6.30 20.17 9.08
CA GLU A 172 -5.35 19.88 10.15
C GLU A 172 -5.98 19.07 11.28
N SER A 173 -7.22 19.38 11.67
CA SER A 173 -7.97 18.58 12.65
C SER A 173 -8.26 17.17 12.14
N ALA A 174 -8.61 17.02 10.86
CA ALA A 174 -8.84 15.71 10.26
C ALA A 174 -7.55 14.88 10.16
N GLU A 175 -6.43 15.50 9.81
CA GLU A 175 -5.12 14.84 9.81
C GLU A 175 -4.67 14.48 11.23
N SER A 176 -4.89 15.37 12.21
CA SER A 176 -4.59 15.12 13.62
C SER A 176 -5.39 13.95 14.18
N SER A 177 -6.68 13.87 13.83
CA SER A 177 -7.54 12.74 14.17
C SER A 177 -7.01 11.45 13.57
N TYR A 178 -6.55 11.47 12.31
CA TYR A 178 -5.96 10.29 11.69
C TYR A 178 -4.68 9.84 12.40
N LEU A 179 -3.78 10.76 12.71
CA LEU A 179 -2.50 10.46 13.39
C LEU A 179 -2.70 9.94 14.82
N LEU A 180 -3.64 10.51 15.58
CA LEU A 180 -4.00 9.99 16.91
C LEU A 180 -4.60 8.58 16.81
N GLY A 181 -5.42 8.31 15.77
CA GLY A 181 -5.97 6.99 15.51
C GLY A 181 -4.88 5.93 15.22
N GLU A 182 -3.86 6.29 14.44
CA GLU A 182 -2.71 5.40 14.17
C GLU A 182 -1.86 5.20 15.44
N ASN A 183 -1.61 6.25 16.23
CA ASN A 183 -0.85 6.14 17.47
C ASN A 183 -1.57 5.24 18.48
N ALA A 184 -2.88 5.44 18.69
CA ALA A 184 -3.68 4.59 19.54
C ALA A 184 -3.66 3.12 19.08
N LEU A 185 -3.69 2.88 17.77
CA LEU A 185 -3.66 1.52 17.21
C LEU A 185 -2.31 0.83 17.39
N ILE A 186 -1.23 1.50 16.98
CA ILE A 186 0.09 0.89 16.80
C ILE A 186 0.92 0.96 18.08
N ILE A 187 0.85 2.08 18.80
CA ILE A 187 1.66 2.33 20.00
C ILE A 187 0.90 1.86 21.24
N ASP A 188 -0.32 2.36 21.43
CA ASP A 188 -1.04 2.19 22.70
C ASP A 188 -1.86 0.90 22.76
N ARG A 189 -2.10 0.26 21.60
CA ARG A 189 -2.99 -0.91 21.44
C ARG A 189 -4.43 -0.64 21.92
N ASP A 190 -4.83 0.64 21.88
CA ASP A 190 -6.15 1.11 22.27
C ASP A 190 -7.06 1.17 21.04
N TYR A 191 -7.74 0.05 20.78
CA TYR A 191 -8.67 -0.08 19.66
C TYR A 191 -9.90 0.84 19.80
N GLU A 192 -10.32 1.15 21.03
CA GLU A 192 -11.50 1.99 21.27
C GLU A 192 -11.21 3.44 20.86
N ASN A 193 -10.13 4.01 21.40
CA ASN A 193 -9.71 5.36 21.03
C ASN A 193 -9.29 5.43 19.56
N SER A 194 -8.62 4.41 19.04
CA SER A 194 -8.28 4.35 17.61
C SER A 194 -9.52 4.45 16.72
N LEU A 195 -10.56 3.64 16.98
CA LEU A 195 -11.84 3.71 16.26
C LEU A 195 -12.51 5.07 16.38
N LYS A 196 -12.51 5.66 17.59
CA LYS A 196 -13.05 6.99 17.86
C LYS A 196 -12.36 8.03 16.97
N TYR A 197 -11.03 8.13 17.01
CA TYR A 197 -10.30 9.14 16.24
C TYR A 197 -10.42 8.92 14.72
N PHE A 198 -10.36 7.68 14.23
CA PHE A 198 -10.58 7.41 12.80
C PHE A 198 -11.98 7.81 12.34
N SER A 199 -13.00 7.64 13.19
CA SER A 199 -14.37 8.04 12.86
C SER A 199 -14.53 9.56 12.71
N MET A 200 -13.70 10.35 13.42
CA MET A 200 -13.73 11.82 13.39
C MET A 200 -13.18 12.40 12.09
N VAL A 201 -12.27 11.72 11.39
CA VAL A 201 -11.57 12.24 10.19
C VAL A 201 -12.53 12.86 9.17
N ARG A 202 -13.66 12.19 8.88
CA ARG A 202 -14.64 12.68 7.90
C ARG A 202 -15.46 13.87 8.41
N SER A 203 -15.80 13.90 9.70
CA SER A 203 -16.55 15.01 10.30
C SER A 203 -15.68 16.25 10.48
N GLU A 204 -14.38 16.07 10.75
CA GLU A 204 -13.40 17.16 10.82
C GLU A 204 -13.12 17.73 9.44
N PHE A 205 -13.01 16.92 8.38
CA PHE A 205 -12.87 17.50 7.05
C PHE A 205 -13.38 16.56 5.96
N LYS A 206 -14.50 16.92 5.34
CA LYS A 206 -15.19 16.09 4.32
C LYS A 206 -14.36 15.81 3.07
N SER A 207 -13.36 16.66 2.79
CA SER A 207 -12.43 16.52 1.65
C SER A 207 -11.06 15.98 2.08
N SER A 208 -10.92 15.46 3.31
CA SER A 208 -9.65 14.93 3.80
C SER A 208 -9.16 13.76 2.95
N LEU A 209 -7.86 13.79 2.66
CA LEU A 209 -7.15 12.71 1.96
C LEU A 209 -7.14 11.41 2.79
N PHE A 210 -7.34 11.50 4.11
CA PHE A 210 -7.26 10.39 5.05
C PHE A 210 -8.58 9.62 5.22
N ILE A 211 -9.70 10.07 4.62
CA ILE A 211 -11.01 9.43 4.82
C ILE A 211 -10.99 7.94 4.42
N LYS A 212 -10.41 7.62 3.26
CA LYS A 212 -10.36 6.24 2.76
C LYS A 212 -9.48 5.38 3.67
N SER A 213 -8.30 5.87 4.03
CA SER A 213 -7.38 5.17 4.93
C SER A 213 -8.02 4.92 6.30
N ALA A 214 -8.64 5.93 6.90
CA ALA A 214 -9.36 5.79 8.17
C ALA A 214 -10.48 4.73 8.10
N GLN A 215 -11.24 4.69 7.00
CA GLN A 215 -12.29 3.68 6.80
C GLN A 215 -11.71 2.26 6.66
N VAL A 216 -10.56 2.12 6.02
CA VAL A 216 -9.85 0.83 5.94
C VAL A 216 -9.41 0.40 7.34
N ARG A 217 -8.79 1.29 8.13
CA ARG A 217 -8.40 1.01 9.51
C ARG A 217 -9.57 0.60 10.40
N ILE A 218 -10.70 1.29 10.30
CA ILE A 218 -11.93 0.93 11.03
C ILE A 218 -12.37 -0.50 10.68
N LYS A 219 -12.32 -0.90 9.41
CA LYS A 219 -12.68 -2.27 9.00
C LYS A 219 -11.69 -3.30 9.53
N GLU A 220 -10.40 -3.03 9.46
CA GLU A 220 -9.33 -3.90 9.97
C GLU A 220 -9.47 -4.13 11.48
N ILE A 221 -9.65 -3.05 12.25
CA ILE A 221 -9.84 -3.13 13.71
C ILE A 221 -11.10 -3.93 14.04
N ASN A 222 -12.23 -3.67 13.39
CA ASN A 222 -13.47 -4.41 13.64
C ASN A 222 -13.34 -5.90 13.26
N ALA A 223 -12.63 -6.22 12.17
CA ALA A 223 -12.35 -7.61 11.80
C ALA A 223 -11.48 -8.29 12.84
N TYR A 224 -10.42 -7.62 13.32
CA TYR A 224 -9.55 -8.10 14.38
C TYR A 224 -10.31 -8.37 15.68
N LEU A 225 -11.07 -7.38 16.18
CA LEU A 225 -11.84 -7.50 17.42
C LEU A 225 -12.88 -8.63 17.34
N LYS A 226 -13.51 -8.81 16.17
CA LYS A 226 -14.43 -9.92 15.93
C LYS A 226 -13.70 -11.28 16.02
N LEU A 227 -12.56 -11.42 15.34
CA LEU A 227 -11.78 -12.65 15.33
C LEU A 227 -11.26 -13.00 16.73
N ILE A 228 -10.73 -12.02 17.47
CA ILE A 228 -10.27 -12.19 18.85
C ILE A 228 -11.43 -12.64 19.74
N LYS A 229 -12.58 -11.97 19.69
CA LYS A 229 -13.75 -12.37 20.48
C LYS A 229 -14.21 -13.80 20.17
N GLU A 230 -14.24 -14.19 18.89
CA GLU A 230 -14.58 -15.55 18.49
C GLU A 230 -13.54 -16.56 19.00
N TYR A 231 -12.25 -16.20 18.97
CA TYR A 231 -11.15 -17.04 19.44
C TYR A 231 -11.18 -17.22 20.96
N ASP A 232 -11.39 -16.15 21.71
CA ASP A 232 -11.48 -16.16 23.18
C ASP A 232 -12.68 -16.99 23.65
N SER A 233 -13.82 -16.88 22.95
CA SER A 233 -15.00 -17.72 23.20
C SER A 233 -14.65 -19.20 23.04
N TRP A 234 -13.94 -19.56 21.98
CA TRP A 234 -13.50 -20.94 21.76
C TRP A 234 -12.50 -21.42 22.82
N THR A 235 -11.48 -20.62 23.17
CA THR A 235 -10.52 -21.01 24.22
C THR A 235 -11.20 -21.23 25.56
N ASN A 236 -12.16 -20.38 25.92
CA ASN A 236 -12.92 -20.53 27.16
C ASN A 236 -13.80 -21.79 27.16
N THR A 237 -14.39 -22.15 26.02
CA THR A 237 -15.16 -23.41 25.92
C THR A 237 -14.29 -24.65 26.11
N ILE A 238 -13.03 -24.62 25.64
CA ILE A 238 -12.08 -25.72 25.86
C ILE A 238 -11.69 -25.84 27.32
N ILE A 239 -11.39 -24.71 27.97
CA ILE A 239 -10.97 -24.69 29.38
C ILE A 239 -12.11 -25.15 30.30
N ALA A 240 -13.35 -24.76 29.99
CA ALA A 240 -14.52 -25.10 30.82
C ALA A 240 -15.00 -26.55 30.63
N ASN A 241 -14.87 -27.10 29.42
CA ASN A 241 -15.26 -28.47 29.11
C ASN A 241 -14.02 -29.33 29.02
N ASP A 242 -13.57 -29.86 30.16
CA ASP A 242 -12.49 -30.86 30.29
C ASP A 242 -12.82 -32.21 29.57
N THR A 243 -13.83 -32.21 28.70
CA THR A 243 -14.36 -33.34 27.95
C THR A 243 -14.51 -32.98 26.47
N LEU A 244 -13.78 -33.74 25.64
CA LEU A 244 -13.61 -33.65 24.19
C LEU A 244 -14.94 -33.77 23.41
N GLN A 245 -15.76 -32.73 23.38
CA GLN A 245 -16.81 -32.63 22.37
C GLN A 245 -16.94 -31.18 21.87
N ASN A 246 -15.91 -30.74 21.13
CA ASN A 246 -15.91 -29.46 20.45
C ASN A 246 -16.70 -29.55 19.13
N ASN A 247 -17.73 -28.73 19.01
CA ASN A 247 -18.55 -28.57 17.80
C ASN A 247 -17.94 -27.61 16.76
N ILE A 248 -16.72 -27.11 16.97
CA ILE A 248 -16.03 -26.19 16.05
C ILE A 248 -14.95 -26.96 15.29
N SER A 249 -15.00 -26.90 13.96
CA SER A 249 -14.01 -27.58 13.10
C SER A 249 -12.62 -26.95 13.24
N ASP A 250 -11.60 -27.80 13.25
CA ASP A 250 -10.19 -27.40 13.27
C ASP A 250 -9.85 -26.38 12.16
N ASP A 251 -10.47 -26.53 10.98
CA ASP A 251 -10.35 -25.60 9.85
C ASP A 251 -10.82 -24.17 10.18
N LYS A 252 -11.87 -24.03 11.00
CA LYS A 252 -12.37 -22.70 11.41
C LYS A 252 -11.37 -22.01 12.33
N ILE A 253 -10.79 -22.73 13.29
CA ILE A 253 -9.82 -22.17 14.23
C ILE A 253 -8.53 -21.79 13.51
N VAL A 254 -8.04 -22.62 12.61
CA VAL A 254 -6.84 -22.32 11.81
C VAL A 254 -7.05 -21.05 10.96
N LYS A 255 -8.23 -20.87 10.36
CA LYS A 255 -8.58 -19.64 9.64
C LYS A 255 -8.62 -18.42 10.55
N MET A 256 -9.13 -18.56 11.77
CA MET A 256 -9.19 -17.47 12.74
C MET A 256 -7.78 -17.07 13.19
N LEU A 257 -6.96 -18.02 13.62
CA LEU A 257 -5.57 -17.78 14.04
C LEU A 257 -4.75 -17.13 12.92
N TYR A 258 -4.89 -17.63 11.68
CA TYR A 258 -4.23 -17.04 10.52
C TYR A 258 -4.70 -15.60 10.28
N GLY A 259 -6.02 -15.35 10.32
CA GLY A 259 -6.57 -14.01 10.12
C GLY A 259 -6.13 -13.00 11.20
N ILE A 260 -6.01 -13.45 12.45
CA ILE A 260 -5.48 -12.64 13.54
C ILE A 260 -3.99 -12.32 13.27
N ALA A 261 -3.18 -13.33 12.96
CA ALA A 261 -1.76 -13.15 12.66
C ALA A 261 -1.53 -12.22 11.45
N GLU A 262 -2.35 -12.35 10.42
CA GLU A 262 -2.29 -11.50 9.21
C GLU A 262 -2.57 -10.03 9.54
N LEU A 263 -3.62 -9.75 10.33
CA LEU A 263 -3.94 -8.40 10.79
C LEU A 263 -2.82 -7.83 11.67
N GLU A 264 -2.31 -8.62 12.61
CA GLU A 264 -1.21 -8.20 13.48
C GLU A 264 0.06 -7.86 12.67
N ALA A 265 0.49 -8.76 11.79
CA ALA A 265 1.74 -8.58 11.06
C ALA A 265 1.65 -7.52 9.95
N LEU A 266 0.63 -7.60 9.11
CA LEU A 266 0.57 -6.83 7.86
C LEU A 266 -0.15 -5.50 8.00
N HIS A 267 -1.08 -5.40 8.95
CA HIS A 267 -1.91 -4.20 9.09
C HIS A 267 -1.49 -3.36 10.30
N PHE A 268 -1.12 -3.99 11.42
CA PHE A 268 -0.75 -3.30 12.66
C PHE A 268 0.76 -3.28 12.93
N SER A 269 1.56 -3.95 12.10
CA SER A 269 3.02 -4.08 12.25
C SER A 269 3.47 -4.66 13.59
N ASN A 270 2.61 -5.46 14.25
CA ASN A 270 2.94 -6.15 15.49
C ASN A 270 3.37 -7.59 15.20
N TYR A 271 4.66 -7.73 14.91
CA TYR A 271 5.28 -9.01 14.58
C TYR A 271 5.28 -10.00 15.74
N ASP A 272 5.49 -9.55 16.98
CA ASP A 272 5.55 -10.45 18.13
C ASP A 272 4.20 -11.11 18.39
N SER A 273 3.11 -10.34 18.38
CA SER A 273 1.77 -10.91 18.51
C SER A 273 1.41 -11.80 17.32
N ALA A 274 1.77 -11.42 16.09
CA ALA A 274 1.57 -12.28 14.94
C ALA A 274 2.27 -13.64 15.08
N LEU A 275 3.53 -13.66 15.54
CA LEU A 275 4.29 -14.89 15.77
C LEU A 275 3.60 -15.81 16.78
N ILE A 276 3.04 -15.26 17.85
CA ILE A 276 2.29 -16.04 18.86
C ILE A 276 1.11 -16.78 18.21
N TYR A 277 0.32 -16.10 17.37
CA TYR A 277 -0.84 -16.72 16.72
C TYR A 277 -0.43 -17.69 15.61
N LEU A 278 0.68 -17.42 14.90
CA LEU A 278 1.25 -18.37 13.93
C LEU A 278 1.74 -19.64 14.62
N ASP A 279 2.39 -19.53 15.78
CA ASP A 279 2.89 -20.70 16.52
C ASP A 279 1.73 -21.57 17.00
N LYS A 280 0.71 -20.95 17.60
CA LYS A 280 -0.54 -21.64 17.95
C LYS A 280 -1.16 -22.37 16.75
N LEU A 281 -1.17 -21.74 15.58
CA LEU A 281 -1.71 -22.35 14.36
C LEU A 281 -0.89 -23.57 13.94
N LEU A 282 0.44 -23.46 13.97
CA LEU A 282 1.36 -24.51 13.54
C LEU A 282 1.37 -25.70 14.51
N ASP A 283 1.15 -25.46 15.80
CA ASP A 283 1.11 -26.49 16.85
C ASP A 283 -0.15 -27.37 16.80
N MET A 284 -1.24 -26.89 16.18
CA MET A 284 -2.48 -27.69 16.06
C MET A 284 -2.36 -28.88 15.10
N ASP A 285 -1.31 -28.93 14.26
CA ASP A 285 -1.01 -30.00 13.29
C ASP A 285 -2.24 -30.59 12.55
N THR A 286 -3.09 -29.70 12.05
CA THR A 286 -4.41 -30.06 11.47
C THR A 286 -4.33 -30.55 10.02
N GLY A 287 -3.14 -30.57 9.41
CA GLY A 287 -2.98 -30.75 7.96
C GLY A 287 -3.64 -29.65 7.12
N SER A 288 -3.91 -28.47 7.71
CA SER A 288 -4.57 -27.37 7.01
C SER A 288 -3.76 -26.83 5.84
N ARG A 289 -4.45 -26.43 4.77
CA ARG A 289 -3.84 -25.81 3.58
C ARG A 289 -3.26 -24.43 3.85
N LEU A 290 -3.57 -23.84 5.01
CA LEU A 290 -2.99 -22.57 5.46
C LEU A 290 -1.60 -22.72 6.08
N LEU A 291 -1.15 -23.94 6.40
CA LEU A 291 0.17 -24.17 7.01
C LEU A 291 1.35 -23.60 6.20
N PRO A 292 1.50 -23.88 4.89
CA PRO A 292 2.63 -23.30 4.14
C PRO A 292 2.53 -21.77 4.03
N LYS A 293 1.31 -21.21 3.99
CA LYS A 293 1.08 -19.77 4.01
C LYS A 293 1.48 -19.14 5.36
N ALA A 294 1.12 -19.78 6.47
CA ALA A 294 1.49 -19.36 7.82
C ALA A 294 2.99 -19.42 8.05
N LEU A 295 3.65 -20.52 7.63
CA LEU A 295 5.11 -20.64 7.67
C LEU A 295 5.78 -19.56 6.81
N TYR A 296 5.24 -19.29 5.62
CA TYR A 296 5.79 -18.26 4.75
C TYR A 296 5.70 -16.87 5.41
N MET A 297 4.54 -16.51 5.96
CA MET A 297 4.38 -15.27 6.74
C MET A 297 5.37 -15.21 7.91
N LYS A 298 5.54 -16.30 8.65
CA LYS A 298 6.52 -16.41 9.74
C LYS A 298 7.95 -16.15 9.25
N SER A 299 8.32 -16.68 8.08
CA SER A 299 9.64 -16.44 7.48
C SER A 299 9.87 -14.97 7.09
N VAL A 300 8.84 -14.32 6.53
CA VAL A 300 8.89 -12.90 6.15
C VAL A 300 9.01 -12.02 7.40
N ILE A 301 8.31 -12.34 8.49
CA ILE A 301 8.46 -11.65 9.77
C ILE A 301 9.92 -11.77 10.26
N PHE A 302 10.52 -12.97 10.21
CA PHE A 302 11.91 -13.14 10.61
C PHE A 302 12.91 -12.39 9.71
N ASP A 303 12.67 -12.32 8.40
CA ASP A 303 13.48 -11.51 7.48
C ASP A 303 13.41 -10.02 7.86
N ASN A 304 12.21 -9.49 8.09
CA ASN A 304 12.00 -8.10 8.49
C ASN A 304 12.65 -7.76 9.84
N SER A 305 12.63 -8.72 10.78
CA SER A 305 13.29 -8.61 12.09
C SER A 305 14.79 -8.92 12.05
N LYS A 306 15.39 -9.09 10.86
CA LYS A 306 16.82 -9.43 10.64
C LYS A 306 17.26 -10.75 11.28
N GLN A 307 16.33 -11.65 11.56
CA GLN A 307 16.58 -12.98 12.13
C GLN A 307 16.77 -14.03 11.03
N GLN A 308 17.76 -13.82 10.15
CA GLN A 308 17.98 -14.61 8.93
C GLN A 308 18.12 -16.13 9.19
N ASN A 309 18.77 -16.52 10.28
CA ASN A 309 18.93 -17.93 10.64
C ASN A 309 17.59 -18.63 10.91
N LEU A 310 16.65 -17.94 11.56
CA LEU A 310 15.31 -18.47 11.83
C LEU A 310 14.48 -18.49 10.56
N SER A 311 14.51 -17.42 9.77
CA SER A 311 13.88 -17.37 8.45
C SER A 311 14.33 -18.54 7.57
N LYS A 312 15.64 -18.78 7.46
CA LYS A 312 16.20 -19.89 6.66
C LYS A 312 15.70 -21.26 7.11
N LYS A 313 15.60 -21.50 8.42
CA LYS A 313 15.02 -22.75 8.95
C LYS A 313 13.56 -22.92 8.54
N ILE A 314 12.76 -21.86 8.64
CA ILE A 314 11.35 -21.89 8.25
C ILE A 314 11.20 -22.10 6.73
N LYS A 315 11.99 -21.41 5.91
CA LYS A 315 12.00 -21.57 4.45
C LYS A 315 12.37 -23.00 4.04
N GLN A 316 13.39 -23.58 4.67
CA GLN A 316 13.76 -24.99 4.43
C GLN A 316 12.62 -25.95 4.81
N ARG A 317 11.93 -25.68 5.92
CA ARG A 317 10.76 -26.47 6.32
C ARG A 317 9.64 -26.39 5.28
N ILE A 318 9.36 -25.22 4.71
CA ILE A 318 8.35 -25.07 3.64
C ILE A 318 8.72 -25.93 2.43
N ILE A 319 9.98 -25.92 2.00
CA ILE A 319 10.44 -26.71 0.85
C ILE A 319 10.33 -28.22 1.13
N ASN A 320 10.68 -28.66 2.34
CA ASN A 320 10.68 -30.07 2.69
C ASN A 320 9.25 -30.62 2.92
N ASP A 321 8.45 -29.89 3.68
CA ASP A 321 7.11 -30.34 4.12
C ASP A 321 6.03 -30.03 3.06
N PHE A 322 6.23 -28.96 2.27
CA PHE A 322 5.26 -28.46 1.29
C PHE A 322 5.90 -28.16 -0.09
N PRO A 323 6.62 -29.11 -0.71
CA PRO A 323 7.36 -28.88 -1.95
C PRO A 323 6.49 -28.45 -3.13
N GLN A 324 5.19 -28.76 -3.09
CA GLN A 324 4.23 -28.45 -4.15
C GLN A 324 3.55 -27.08 -3.98
N SER A 325 3.83 -26.35 -2.89
CA SER A 325 3.20 -25.05 -2.64
C SER A 325 3.83 -23.91 -3.44
N ASP A 326 3.03 -22.88 -3.77
CA ASP A 326 3.55 -21.66 -4.42
C ASP A 326 4.67 -21.00 -3.59
N TYR A 327 4.64 -21.17 -2.26
CA TYR A 327 5.64 -20.64 -1.34
C TYR A 327 6.99 -21.35 -1.48
N ALA A 328 7.00 -22.68 -1.60
CA ALA A 328 8.24 -23.43 -1.83
C ALA A 328 8.88 -23.02 -3.16
N TYR A 329 8.07 -22.93 -4.22
CA TYR A 329 8.51 -22.47 -5.53
C TYR A 329 9.09 -21.05 -5.47
N ALA A 330 8.38 -20.10 -4.86
CA ALA A 330 8.83 -18.71 -4.73
C ALA A 330 10.16 -18.59 -3.97
N ILE A 331 10.38 -19.39 -2.93
CA ILE A 331 11.64 -19.40 -2.17
C ILE A 331 12.79 -19.88 -3.06
N ILE A 332 12.63 -21.01 -3.76
CA ILE A 332 13.69 -21.59 -4.61
C ILE A 332 14.06 -20.65 -5.75
N GLN A 333 13.06 -19.99 -6.37
CA GLN A 333 13.30 -19.05 -7.46
C GLN A 333 13.97 -17.74 -7.02
N SER A 334 13.70 -17.29 -5.79
CA SER A 334 14.25 -16.03 -5.28
C SER A 334 15.64 -16.18 -4.66
N ASP A 335 16.00 -17.37 -4.18
CA ASP A 335 17.28 -17.62 -3.51
C ASP A 335 17.85 -18.99 -3.90
N SER A 336 18.90 -18.97 -4.72
CA SER A 336 19.57 -20.17 -5.25
C SER A 336 20.27 -21.02 -4.19
N SER A 337 20.38 -20.55 -2.94
CA SER A 337 20.89 -21.36 -1.84
C SER A 337 19.87 -22.40 -1.35
N PHE A 338 18.60 -22.27 -1.77
CA PHE A 338 17.57 -23.27 -1.56
C PHE A 338 17.39 -24.12 -2.81
N SER A 339 17.32 -25.43 -2.62
CA SER A 339 17.07 -26.38 -3.70
C SER A 339 16.21 -27.52 -3.18
N THR A 340 15.45 -28.14 -4.09
CA THR A 340 14.73 -29.39 -3.84
C THR A 340 15.09 -30.38 -4.93
N ASN A 341 15.17 -31.66 -4.56
CA ASN A 341 15.32 -32.76 -5.53
C ASN A 341 13.95 -33.23 -6.06
N LEU A 342 12.85 -32.69 -5.53
CA LEU A 342 11.49 -33.02 -5.93
C LEU A 342 11.00 -32.02 -6.97
N GLU A 343 10.49 -32.53 -8.08
CA GLU A 343 9.82 -31.69 -9.08
C GLU A 343 8.56 -31.06 -8.47
N THR A 344 8.42 -29.75 -8.66
CA THR A 344 7.28 -28.96 -8.20
C THR A 344 6.11 -29.10 -9.18
N SER A 345 4.91 -28.75 -8.74
CA SER A 345 3.71 -28.73 -9.59
C SER A 345 3.89 -27.82 -10.80
N ASN A 346 4.69 -26.77 -10.67
CA ASN A 346 5.02 -25.87 -11.77
C ASN A 346 5.92 -26.58 -12.81
N ASP A 347 6.90 -27.37 -12.37
CA ASP A 347 7.73 -28.17 -13.28
C ASP A 347 6.88 -29.22 -14.04
N PHE A 348 5.95 -29.88 -13.34
CA PHE A 348 4.98 -30.77 -13.98
C PHE A 348 4.03 -30.02 -14.93
N LEU A 349 3.62 -28.80 -14.58
CA LEU A 349 2.72 -27.99 -15.40
C LEU A 349 3.38 -27.65 -16.74
N ILE A 350 4.62 -27.18 -16.72
CA ILE A 350 5.42 -26.87 -17.92
C ILE A 350 5.54 -28.12 -18.80
N LYS A 351 5.88 -29.27 -18.21
CA LYS A 351 5.97 -30.54 -18.95
C LYS A 351 4.64 -30.93 -19.60
N ALA A 352 3.52 -30.75 -18.89
CA ALA A 352 2.21 -31.06 -19.43
C ALA A 352 1.87 -30.17 -20.64
N GLU A 353 2.19 -28.89 -20.55
CA GLU A 353 1.97 -27.91 -21.61
C GLU A 353 2.82 -28.22 -22.86
N GLU A 354 4.10 -28.53 -22.69
CA GLU A 354 4.99 -28.94 -23.78
C GLU A 354 4.52 -30.21 -24.49
N LYS A 355 3.98 -31.17 -23.73
CA LYS A 355 3.48 -32.44 -24.27
C LYS A 355 2.13 -32.30 -24.93
N TRP A 356 1.33 -31.27 -24.65
CA TRP A 356 -0.05 -31.18 -25.11
C TRP A 356 -0.23 -31.35 -26.62
N ASN A 357 0.64 -30.73 -27.43
CA ASN A 357 0.55 -30.78 -28.89
C ASN A 357 1.13 -32.07 -29.50
N ASN A 358 1.99 -32.79 -28.75
CA ASN A 358 2.75 -33.93 -29.25
C ASN A 358 2.21 -35.28 -28.75
N ASP A 359 1.78 -35.32 -27.48
CA ASP A 359 1.23 -36.49 -26.80
C ASP A 359 0.17 -36.03 -25.77
N GLN A 360 -1.07 -35.97 -26.25
CA GLN A 360 -2.20 -35.50 -25.46
C GLN A 360 -2.55 -36.45 -24.30
N ILE A 361 -2.30 -37.76 -24.45
CA ILE A 361 -2.61 -38.75 -23.42
C ILE A 361 -1.65 -38.55 -22.25
N LEU A 362 -0.35 -38.45 -22.54
CA LEU A 362 0.68 -38.18 -21.54
C LEU A 362 0.45 -36.83 -20.86
N ALA A 363 0.15 -35.77 -21.61
CA ALA A 363 -0.14 -34.46 -21.05
C ALA A 363 -1.32 -34.50 -20.05
N LEU A 364 -2.42 -35.18 -20.41
CA LEU A 364 -3.58 -35.34 -19.53
C LEU A 364 -3.26 -36.13 -18.26
N ASP A 365 -2.36 -37.12 -18.34
CA ASP A 365 -1.93 -37.89 -17.16
C ASP A 365 -1.09 -37.04 -16.20
N ILE A 366 -0.19 -36.22 -16.75
CA ILE A 366 0.60 -35.26 -15.97
C ILE A 366 -0.32 -34.25 -15.28
N TYR A 367 -1.25 -33.62 -15.99
CA TYR A 367 -2.22 -32.69 -15.38
C TYR A 367 -3.02 -33.35 -14.24
N LYS A 368 -3.46 -34.61 -14.40
CA LYS A 368 -4.19 -35.33 -13.35
C LYS A 368 -3.30 -35.61 -12.14
N THR A 369 -2.03 -35.91 -12.37
CA THR A 369 -1.04 -36.13 -11.32
C THR A 369 -0.84 -34.88 -10.48
N ILE A 370 -0.77 -33.70 -11.11
CA ILE A 370 -0.73 -32.41 -10.39
C ILE A 370 -1.97 -32.26 -9.50
N VAL A 371 -3.17 -32.36 -10.06
CA VAL A 371 -4.44 -32.18 -9.32
C VAL A 371 -4.61 -33.17 -8.16
N LYS A 372 -4.04 -34.38 -8.29
CA LYS A 372 -4.06 -35.40 -7.24
C LYS A 372 -3.15 -35.04 -6.06
N ASN A 373 -1.99 -34.46 -6.34
CA ASN A 373 -0.93 -34.25 -5.34
C ASN A 373 -0.89 -32.82 -4.80
N ASP A 374 -1.52 -31.87 -5.50
CA ASP A 374 -1.46 -30.46 -5.18
C ASP A 374 -2.84 -29.82 -5.24
N THR A 375 -3.28 -29.37 -4.07
CA THR A 375 -4.60 -28.76 -3.85
C THR A 375 -4.51 -27.32 -3.37
N ILE A 376 -3.30 -26.73 -3.40
CA ILE A 376 -3.00 -25.45 -2.75
C ILE A 376 -2.44 -24.46 -3.76
N SER A 377 -1.60 -24.90 -4.70
CA SER A 377 -0.87 -24.00 -5.60
C SER A 377 -1.72 -23.48 -6.77
N GLU A 378 -1.26 -22.40 -7.40
CA GLU A 378 -1.82 -21.92 -8.65
C GLU A 378 -1.60 -22.92 -9.80
N SER A 379 -0.52 -23.69 -9.77
CA SER A 379 -0.28 -24.75 -10.76
C SER A 379 -1.33 -25.86 -10.67
N GLY A 380 -1.71 -26.27 -9.46
CA GLY A 380 -2.82 -27.21 -9.24
C GLY A 380 -4.17 -26.69 -9.74
N LEU A 381 -4.44 -25.40 -9.48
CA LEU A 381 -5.62 -24.72 -10.00
C LEU A 381 -5.64 -24.69 -11.54
N ASN A 382 -4.53 -24.32 -12.17
CA ASN A 382 -4.40 -24.25 -13.63
C ASN A 382 -4.57 -25.63 -14.27
N ALA A 383 -3.96 -26.67 -13.68
CA ALA A 383 -4.12 -28.04 -14.13
C ALA A 383 -5.58 -28.52 -14.04
N ALA A 384 -6.26 -28.26 -12.92
CA ALA A 384 -7.66 -28.62 -12.73
C ALA A 384 -8.58 -27.88 -13.72
N TYR A 385 -8.34 -26.58 -13.92
CA TYR A 385 -9.13 -25.78 -14.85
C TYR A 385 -8.93 -26.24 -16.30
N PHE A 386 -7.67 -26.53 -16.68
CA PHE A 386 -7.35 -27.09 -17.98
C PHE A 386 -8.07 -28.41 -18.23
N LEU A 387 -8.03 -29.34 -17.27
CA LEU A 387 -8.75 -30.62 -17.36
C LEU A 387 -10.26 -30.42 -17.46
N ALA A 388 -10.83 -29.58 -16.60
CA ALA A 388 -12.25 -29.29 -16.59
C ALA A 388 -12.71 -28.76 -17.95
N TYR A 389 -12.01 -27.75 -18.49
CA TYR A 389 -12.33 -27.12 -19.76
C TYR A 389 -12.23 -28.10 -20.94
N ASN A 390 -11.13 -28.88 -21.03
CA ASN A 390 -10.96 -29.81 -22.15
C ASN A 390 -11.96 -30.97 -22.09
N TYR A 391 -12.27 -31.50 -20.90
CA TYR A 391 -13.33 -32.51 -20.76
C TYR A 391 -14.71 -31.97 -21.10
N ASP A 392 -15.00 -30.71 -20.77
CA ASP A 392 -16.29 -30.08 -21.06
C ASP A 392 -16.45 -29.80 -22.55
N TYR A 393 -15.52 -29.04 -23.12
CA TYR A 393 -15.69 -28.44 -24.45
C TYR A 393 -15.06 -29.22 -25.60
N LYS A 394 -13.97 -29.97 -25.36
CA LYS A 394 -13.25 -30.69 -26.44
C LYS A 394 -13.63 -32.16 -26.50
N PHE A 395 -13.62 -32.85 -25.36
CA PHE A 395 -13.88 -34.29 -25.30
C PHE A 395 -15.36 -34.61 -25.05
N ILE A 396 -16.16 -33.64 -24.63
CA ILE A 396 -17.59 -33.79 -24.35
C ILE A 396 -17.84 -34.94 -23.36
N ARG A 397 -17.09 -34.92 -22.24
CA ARG A 397 -17.20 -35.86 -21.12
C ARG A 397 -17.68 -35.13 -19.87
N PRO A 398 -19.00 -34.86 -19.76
CA PRO A 398 -19.57 -34.02 -18.72
C PRO A 398 -19.29 -34.52 -17.29
N ASP A 399 -19.26 -35.83 -17.05
CA ASP A 399 -18.94 -36.38 -15.73
C ASP A 399 -17.50 -36.11 -15.29
N SER A 400 -16.56 -36.17 -16.23
CA SER A 400 -15.15 -35.86 -15.95
C SER A 400 -14.98 -34.37 -15.70
N ALA A 401 -15.58 -33.52 -16.54
CA ALA A 401 -15.58 -32.08 -16.36
C ALA A 401 -16.18 -31.65 -15.01
N LYS A 402 -17.32 -32.25 -14.62
CA LYS A 402 -17.99 -32.02 -13.33
C LYS A 402 -17.04 -32.25 -12.15
N LYS A 403 -16.27 -33.34 -12.15
CA LYS A 403 -15.30 -33.66 -11.07
C LYS A 403 -14.26 -32.55 -10.90
N PHE A 404 -13.66 -32.07 -11.99
CA PHE A 404 -12.63 -31.03 -11.90
C PHE A 404 -13.20 -29.65 -11.56
N TYR A 405 -14.39 -29.28 -12.06
CA TYR A 405 -15.04 -28.05 -11.61
C TYR A 405 -15.40 -28.08 -10.12
N GLN A 406 -15.90 -29.21 -9.62
CA GLN A 406 -16.14 -29.39 -8.18
C GLN A 406 -14.86 -29.28 -7.37
N TRP A 407 -13.76 -29.84 -7.87
CA TRP A 407 -12.45 -29.73 -7.25
C TRP A 407 -12.01 -28.25 -7.15
N ILE A 408 -12.08 -27.47 -8.22
CA ILE A 408 -11.71 -26.04 -8.21
C ILE A 408 -12.50 -25.27 -7.16
N ILE A 409 -13.81 -25.51 -7.09
CA ILE A 409 -14.69 -24.83 -6.13
C ILE A 409 -14.35 -25.24 -4.69
N LYS A 410 -14.02 -26.51 -4.46
CA LYS A 410 -13.67 -27.03 -3.13
C LYS A 410 -12.32 -26.52 -2.64
N TYR A 411 -11.34 -26.37 -3.53
CA TYR A 411 -9.96 -26.09 -3.17
C TYR A 411 -9.56 -24.61 -3.37
N HIS A 412 -10.14 -23.93 -4.35
CA HIS A 412 -9.78 -22.57 -4.77
C HIS A 412 -11.02 -21.67 -4.97
N SER A 413 -11.98 -21.72 -4.05
CA SER A 413 -13.27 -21.00 -4.18
C SER A 413 -13.17 -19.49 -4.40
N ALA A 414 -12.08 -18.86 -3.96
CA ALA A 414 -11.83 -17.43 -4.09
C ALA A 414 -11.08 -17.04 -5.38
N SER A 415 -10.68 -18.02 -6.21
CA SER A 415 -9.93 -17.76 -7.46
C SER A 415 -10.80 -17.20 -8.58
N ASP A 416 -10.18 -16.51 -9.54
CA ASP A 416 -10.86 -16.01 -10.74
C ASP A 416 -11.44 -17.15 -11.59
N GLN A 417 -10.78 -18.31 -11.60
CA GLN A 417 -11.20 -19.54 -12.27
C GLN A 417 -12.40 -20.20 -11.59
N ALA A 418 -12.64 -19.98 -10.29
CA ALA A 418 -13.78 -20.55 -9.59
C ALA A 418 -15.12 -19.99 -10.08
N LYS A 419 -15.18 -18.68 -10.36
CA LYS A 419 -16.41 -18.01 -10.83
C LYS A 419 -16.99 -18.61 -12.13
N PRO A 420 -16.23 -18.79 -13.23
CA PRO A 420 -16.72 -19.49 -14.42
C PRO A 420 -16.96 -20.98 -14.16
N SER A 421 -16.16 -21.62 -13.30
CA SER A 421 -16.33 -23.04 -12.92
C SER A 421 -17.69 -23.31 -12.26
N ILE A 422 -18.16 -22.43 -11.36
CA ILE A 422 -19.50 -22.52 -10.73
C ILE A 422 -20.61 -22.48 -11.78
N LYS A 423 -20.49 -21.57 -12.76
CA LYS A 423 -21.49 -21.44 -13.83
C LYS A 423 -21.55 -22.70 -14.68
N ARG A 424 -20.40 -23.24 -15.10
CA ARG A 424 -20.32 -24.46 -15.91
C ARG A 424 -20.78 -25.70 -15.14
N LEU A 425 -20.38 -25.84 -13.88
CA LEU A 425 -20.85 -26.93 -13.03
C LEU A 425 -22.38 -26.96 -12.92
N THR A 426 -23.00 -25.79 -12.78
CA THR A 426 -24.47 -25.66 -12.73
C THR A 426 -25.12 -26.11 -14.05
N ALA A 427 -24.56 -25.72 -15.19
CA ALA A 427 -25.07 -26.09 -16.51
C ALA A 427 -24.94 -27.61 -16.75
N ILE A 428 -23.76 -28.19 -16.50
CA ILE A 428 -23.49 -29.62 -16.65
C ILE A 428 -24.40 -30.46 -15.75
N THR A 429 -24.58 -30.05 -14.49
CA THR A 429 -25.43 -30.78 -13.54
C THR A 429 -26.88 -30.82 -13.99
N LYS A 430 -27.40 -29.74 -14.60
CA LYS A 430 -28.76 -29.73 -15.18
C LYS A 430 -28.89 -30.74 -16.32
N VAL A 431 -27.93 -30.76 -17.25
CA VAL A 431 -27.94 -31.67 -18.41
C VAL A 431 -27.87 -33.14 -18.00
N LEU A 432 -27.00 -33.46 -17.04
CA LEU A 432 -26.88 -34.84 -16.53
C LEU A 432 -28.18 -35.31 -15.85
N ASN A 433 -28.78 -34.46 -15.01
CA ASN A 433 -30.02 -34.81 -14.30
C ASN A 433 -31.24 -34.96 -15.24
N THR A 434 -31.25 -34.30 -16.40
CA THR A 434 -32.31 -34.48 -17.41
C THR A 434 -32.15 -35.78 -18.20
N ASN A 435 -30.93 -36.28 -18.36
CA ASN A 435 -30.66 -37.53 -19.07
C ASN A 435 -30.90 -38.78 -18.21
N GLU A 436 -30.88 -38.67 -16.88
CA GLU A 436 -31.22 -39.78 -15.96
C GLU A 436 -32.74 -40.00 -15.79
N ARG A 437 -33.58 -39.09 -16.30
CA ARG A 437 -35.06 -39.14 -16.17
C ARG A 437 -35.77 -39.63 -17.43
N ASN A 438 -35.02 -39.95 -18.47
CA ASN A 438 -35.48 -40.60 -19.71
C ASN A 438 -34.83 -41.98 -19.80
#